data_AF-A0A9P3JHC6-F1
#
_entry.id   AF-A0A9P3JHC6-F1
#
_cell.length_a   1.000
_cell.length_b   1.000
_cell.length_c   1.000
_cell.angle_alpha   90.00
_cell.angle_beta   90.00
_cell.angle_gamma   90.00
#
_symmetry.space_group_name_H-M   'P 1'
#
loop_
_entity.id
_entity.type
_entity.pdbx_description
1 polymer ?
#
loop_
_entity_poly.entity_id
_entity_poly.type
_entity_poly.pdbx_seq_one_letter_code
_entity_poly.pdbx_strand_id
1 'polypeptide(L)'
;MALAARLSSSSVVAAPPATLPPVAGSAGSARSANLLASSRADWTNSLSLRSLPSVAANLSWSRSSVSTYVSTTKCMAEASQTTAAAAVSSPATRLRVFRLADLAEDDVAQLLTRPRIDFSSIFSTVGPIVEDVRQRGDEAVKDYTERFDRVKLDDVVVRVAELPDPELPADVAAAFDVAFNNIHKFHLAQMPSSSFQVETMPGVVCGRVARPIERVGLYVPGGTAVLPSTALMLAVPAGIAGCTTVVVATPPRPDGSICPEVLYCCKKAGVTHILKAGGAQAVAAMAWGTATCPKVDKIFGPGNQYVTAAKMALQTSEAMVSIDMPAGPSEVLVIADESAAPSHVAADLLSQAEHGPDSQVVLVAVGPGVNLAAIEAEVERQCGELPRGDVAAKALSHSYVVVVADINEACLFSNRYAPEHLIINATQAVDCLPLIRNAGSVFLGPWTPESVGDYASGTNHVLPTYGYARMYGGVSLDAFFKHITVQSLSASGLQLLGPSVAKMAEVEGLEAHRRAVTLRLADIEAASK
;
A
#
# COMPACT_ATOMS: atom_id res chain seq x y z
N MET A 1 -6.12 44.37 -44.92
CA MET A 1 -6.61 43.40 -45.93
C MET A 1 -6.99 42.11 -45.20
N ALA A 2 -8.12 41.52 -45.60
CA ALA A 2 -8.90 40.44 -44.97
C ALA A 2 -8.06 39.15 -44.67
N LEU A 3 -8.44 38.26 -43.75
CA LEU A 3 -9.67 37.45 -43.74
C LEU A 3 -9.90 36.78 -42.36
N ALA A 4 -11.16 36.65 -41.96
CA ALA A 4 -11.63 35.94 -40.76
C ALA A 4 -12.21 34.56 -41.10
N ALA A 5 -12.05 33.58 -40.20
CA ALA A 5 -12.89 32.37 -40.09
C ALA A 5 -12.74 31.80 -38.65
N ARG A 6 -13.69 32.05 -37.75
CA ARG A 6 -14.81 31.15 -37.36
C ARG A 6 -14.37 29.76 -36.88
N LEU A 7 -14.38 29.56 -35.56
CA LEU A 7 -14.58 28.25 -34.94
C LEU A 7 -15.94 28.26 -34.22
N SER A 8 -16.75 27.28 -34.61
CA SER A 8 -18.14 27.07 -34.23
C SER A 8 -18.28 26.50 -32.83
N SER A 9 -19.27 27.01 -32.11
CA SER A 9 -19.89 26.41 -30.93
C SER A 9 -20.64 25.13 -31.32
N SER A 10 -20.25 23.99 -30.76
CA SER A 10 -21.05 22.77 -30.75
C SER A 10 -21.59 22.56 -29.34
N SER A 11 -22.90 22.78 -29.21
CA SER A 11 -23.73 22.43 -28.06
C SER A 11 -23.84 20.91 -27.92
N VAL A 12 -23.36 20.35 -26.81
CA VAL A 12 -23.75 19.01 -26.37
C VAL A 12 -24.83 19.18 -25.31
N VAL A 13 -26.00 18.61 -25.62
CA VAL A 13 -27.19 18.58 -24.78
C VAL A 13 -26.90 17.71 -23.56
N ALA A 14 -26.91 18.31 -22.37
CA ALA A 14 -26.89 17.58 -21.10
C ALA A 14 -28.32 17.12 -20.76
N ALA A 15 -28.48 15.83 -20.44
CA ALA A 15 -29.71 15.26 -19.91
C ALA A 15 -30.00 15.82 -18.50
N PRO A 16 -31.28 16.06 -18.13
CA PRO A 16 -31.62 16.65 -16.85
C PRO A 16 -31.48 15.64 -15.70
N PRO A 17 -31.09 16.06 -14.48
CA PRO A 17 -31.03 15.19 -13.32
C PRO A 17 -32.44 14.83 -12.83
N ALA A 18 -32.60 13.57 -12.43
CA ALA A 18 -33.83 13.04 -11.84
C ALA A 18 -34.13 13.70 -10.48
N THR A 19 -35.34 14.24 -10.35
CA THR A 19 -35.92 14.80 -9.12
C THR A 19 -36.31 13.69 -8.14
N LEU A 20 -35.80 13.73 -6.91
CA LEU A 20 -36.33 12.96 -5.78
C LEU A 20 -37.29 13.83 -4.94
N PRO A 21 -38.32 13.23 -4.30
CA PRO A 21 -39.39 13.97 -3.62
C PRO A 21 -38.95 14.49 -2.23
N PRO A 22 -39.65 15.51 -1.68
CA PRO A 22 -39.25 16.19 -0.46
C PRO A 22 -39.63 15.39 0.79
N VAL A 23 -38.70 15.33 1.75
CA VAL A 23 -38.97 14.86 3.12
C VAL A 23 -39.20 16.07 4.02
N ALA A 24 -40.29 15.99 4.80
CA ALA A 24 -40.77 17.01 5.71
C ALA A 24 -39.77 17.36 6.81
N GLY A 25 -39.80 18.63 7.23
CA GLY A 25 -38.89 19.18 8.22
C GLY A 25 -39.18 18.78 9.67
N SER A 26 -38.16 18.99 10.50
CA SER A 26 -38.33 19.32 11.91
C SER A 26 -37.24 20.32 12.33
N ALA A 27 -37.67 21.27 13.14
CA ALA A 27 -36.93 22.43 13.60
C ALA A 27 -35.85 22.08 14.65
N GLY A 28 -34.76 22.85 14.69
CA GLY A 28 -33.75 22.69 15.74
C GLY A 28 -32.60 23.71 15.70
N SER A 29 -32.85 24.85 16.34
CA SER A 29 -31.90 25.78 16.98
C SER A 29 -30.75 26.45 16.19
N ALA A 30 -30.82 27.78 16.20
CA ALA A 30 -29.72 28.69 15.98
C ALA A 30 -28.65 28.62 17.07
N ARG A 31 -27.37 28.72 16.67
CA ARG A 31 -26.36 29.66 17.22
C ARG A 31 -25.05 29.53 16.45
N SER A 32 -24.78 30.52 15.61
CA SER A 32 -23.45 30.86 15.12
C SER A 32 -22.87 31.94 16.03
N ALA A 33 -21.59 31.85 16.41
CA ALA A 33 -20.59 32.91 16.22
C ALA A 33 -19.34 32.69 17.09
N ASN A 34 -18.20 32.78 16.40
CA ASN A 34 -16.91 33.36 16.82
C ASN A 34 -16.19 32.80 18.05
N LEU A 35 -15.01 32.25 17.80
CA LEU A 35 -13.73 32.76 18.32
C LEU A 35 -12.57 32.02 17.63
N LEU A 36 -11.97 32.65 16.62
CA LEU A 36 -10.64 32.30 16.10
C LEU A 36 -9.84 33.59 16.07
N ALA A 37 -8.89 33.72 17.00
CA ALA A 37 -7.82 34.70 16.92
C ALA A 37 -6.58 34.20 17.69
N SER A 38 -5.45 34.33 16.99
CA SER A 38 -4.08 34.43 17.46
C SER A 38 -3.44 33.26 18.24
N SER A 39 -2.44 32.64 17.63
CA SER A 39 -1.05 33.04 17.90
C SER A 39 -0.10 32.49 16.84
N ARG A 40 0.61 33.40 16.17
CA ARG A 40 1.88 33.12 15.49
C ARG A 40 2.96 33.28 16.56
N ALA A 41 3.82 32.28 16.70
CA ALA A 41 5.03 32.39 17.51
C ALA A 41 6.23 32.23 16.58
N ASP A 42 7.00 33.31 16.50
CA ASP A 42 8.30 33.42 15.85
C ASP A 42 9.31 32.45 16.47
N TRP A 43 9.98 31.67 15.64
CA TRP A 43 11.19 30.93 16.01
C TRP A 43 12.38 31.59 15.31
N THR A 44 13.10 32.44 16.05
CA THR A 44 14.48 32.82 15.74
C THR A 44 15.32 32.59 16.99
N ASN A 45 16.24 31.61 16.97
CA ASN A 45 17.65 31.89 17.21
C ASN A 45 18.59 30.69 17.07
N SER A 46 19.68 30.97 16.37
CA SER A 46 21.08 30.55 16.60
C SER A 46 21.43 29.08 16.86
N LEU A 47 21.98 28.42 15.84
CA LEU A 47 22.92 27.31 16.01
C LEU A 47 24.34 27.78 15.66
N SER A 48 25.20 27.80 16.68
CA SER A 48 26.64 28.02 16.53
C SER A 48 27.31 26.74 16.02
N LEU A 49 27.95 26.82 14.85
CA LEU A 49 28.80 25.75 14.32
C LEU A 49 30.08 25.64 15.16
N ARG A 50 30.28 24.49 15.81
CA ARG A 50 31.59 24.08 16.35
C ARG A 50 32.22 23.06 15.40
N SER A 51 33.45 23.38 15.00
CA SER A 51 34.37 22.60 14.17
C SER A 51 34.73 21.24 14.78
N LEU A 52 34.70 20.18 13.98
CA LEU A 52 35.31 18.88 14.28
C LEU A 52 36.60 18.71 13.45
N PRO A 53 37.68 18.14 14.02
CA PRO A 53 38.94 17.95 13.31
C PRO A 53 38.95 16.68 12.43
N SER A 54 39.65 16.81 11.30
CA SER A 54 39.97 15.74 10.36
C SER A 54 40.92 14.71 10.95
N VAL A 55 40.63 13.41 10.76
CA VAL A 55 41.61 12.33 10.92
C VAL A 55 41.66 11.55 9.61
N ALA A 56 42.76 11.73 8.88
CA ALA A 56 43.16 10.88 7.79
C ALA A 56 43.92 9.67 8.35
N ALA A 57 43.57 8.46 7.93
CA ALA A 57 44.35 7.26 8.16
C ALA A 57 44.43 6.43 6.88
N ASN A 58 45.63 6.46 6.28
CA ASN A 58 46.09 5.53 5.26
C ASN A 58 46.19 4.13 5.87
N LEU A 59 45.62 3.10 5.23
CA LEU A 59 46.11 1.73 5.41
C LEU A 59 46.04 0.95 4.09
N SER A 60 47.22 0.45 3.74
CA SER A 60 47.61 -0.27 2.53
C SER A 60 47.06 -1.69 2.46
N TRP A 61 46.85 -2.14 1.23
CA TRP A 61 46.52 -3.52 0.86
C TRP A 61 47.66 -4.50 1.19
N SER A 62 47.31 -5.67 1.73
CA SER A 62 48.16 -6.86 1.64
C SER A 62 47.31 -8.07 1.24
N ARG A 63 47.85 -8.85 0.29
CA ARG A 63 47.30 -10.11 -0.22
C ARG A 63 47.82 -11.29 0.60
N SER A 64 46.97 -12.30 0.81
CA SER A 64 47.20 -13.76 0.96
C SER A 64 45.97 -14.32 1.71
N SER A 65 45.39 -15.49 1.46
CA SER A 65 45.84 -16.74 0.86
C SER A 65 44.62 -17.58 0.50
N VAL A 66 44.75 -18.37 -0.58
CA VAL A 66 43.82 -19.40 -1.04
C VAL A 66 43.86 -20.61 -0.09
N SER A 67 42.70 -21.17 0.27
CA SER A 67 42.61 -22.54 0.77
C SER A 67 41.38 -23.24 0.21
N THR A 68 41.66 -24.24 -0.62
CA THR A 68 40.79 -25.31 -1.12
C THR A 68 40.16 -26.12 0.02
N TYR A 69 38.89 -26.50 -0.12
CA TYR A 69 38.32 -27.66 0.57
C TYR A 69 37.70 -28.64 -0.43
N VAL A 70 38.13 -29.88 -0.29
CA VAL A 70 37.87 -31.04 -1.15
C VAL A 70 36.62 -31.77 -0.67
N SER A 71 35.87 -32.25 -1.65
CA SER A 71 34.72 -33.15 -1.55
C SER A 71 35.09 -34.50 -0.93
N THR A 72 34.22 -35.02 -0.05
CA THR A 72 34.15 -36.46 0.24
C THR A 72 32.70 -36.93 0.32
N THR A 73 32.33 -37.71 -0.69
CA THR A 73 31.14 -38.57 -0.75
C THR A 73 31.40 -39.86 0.02
N LYS A 74 30.46 -40.35 0.84
CA LYS A 74 30.19 -41.81 0.95
C LYS A 74 28.88 -42.18 1.67
N CYS A 75 28.10 -42.95 0.91
CA CYS A 75 27.26 -44.12 1.22
C CYS A 75 26.25 -44.16 2.38
N MET A 76 25.04 -44.48 1.94
CA MET A 76 23.90 -45.08 2.65
C MET A 76 24.21 -46.47 3.23
N ALA A 77 23.59 -46.80 4.36
CA ALA A 77 23.06 -48.13 4.67
C ALA A 77 21.99 -48.03 5.79
N GLU A 78 21.01 -48.91 5.71
CA GLU A 78 19.71 -48.94 6.37
C GLU A 78 19.74 -49.23 7.88
N ALA A 79 18.72 -48.74 8.60
CA ALA A 79 18.21 -49.39 9.81
C ALA A 79 16.69 -49.14 9.94
N SER A 80 15.96 -50.25 10.10
CA SER A 80 14.51 -50.38 10.15
C SER A 80 13.91 -50.01 11.51
N GLN A 81 12.76 -49.34 11.45
CA GLN A 81 11.59 -49.32 12.35
C GLN A 81 11.77 -49.47 13.87
N THR A 82 11.40 -48.40 14.59
CA THR A 82 10.47 -48.51 15.73
C THR A 82 9.59 -47.25 15.77
N THR A 83 8.31 -47.40 15.42
CA THR A 83 7.28 -46.36 15.52
C THR A 83 6.79 -46.27 16.96
N ALA A 84 7.28 -45.29 17.71
CA ALA A 84 6.58 -44.79 18.89
C ALA A 84 5.72 -43.60 18.44
N ALA A 85 4.40 -43.72 18.61
CA ALA A 85 3.46 -42.63 18.39
C ALA A 85 3.82 -41.47 19.34
N ALA A 86 4.52 -40.47 18.80
CA ALA A 86 4.72 -39.20 19.50
C ALA A 86 3.36 -38.50 19.57
N ALA A 87 2.90 -38.25 20.81
CA ALA A 87 1.77 -37.38 21.06
C ALA A 87 2.04 -36.03 20.37
N VAL A 88 1.10 -35.61 19.53
CA VAL A 88 1.07 -34.28 18.94
C VAL A 88 0.96 -33.28 20.09
N SER A 89 2.06 -32.64 20.46
CA SER A 89 2.02 -31.48 21.36
C SER A 89 1.25 -30.38 20.63
N SER A 90 0.14 -29.90 21.20
CA SER A 90 -0.59 -28.75 20.67
C SER A 90 0.38 -27.62 20.33
N PRO A 91 0.28 -27.00 19.15
CA PRO A 91 1.09 -25.83 18.84
C PRO A 91 0.83 -24.75 19.91
N ALA A 92 1.91 -24.16 20.45
CA ALA A 92 1.80 -23.21 21.55
C ALA A 92 1.02 -21.97 21.10
N THR A 93 -0.24 -21.85 21.53
CA THR A 93 -1.12 -20.68 21.36
C THR A 93 -0.79 -19.54 22.33
N ARG A 94 0.14 -19.78 23.25
CA ARG A 94 0.57 -18.84 24.27
C ARG A 94 1.49 -17.75 23.71
N LEU A 95 1.01 -16.51 23.75
CA LEU A 95 1.78 -15.33 23.40
C LEU A 95 2.88 -15.06 24.44
N ARG A 96 4.10 -14.75 23.98
CA ARG A 96 5.19 -14.33 24.86
C ARG A 96 4.89 -12.94 25.42
N VAL A 97 5.09 -12.73 26.72
CA VAL A 97 4.82 -11.44 27.38
C VAL A 97 6.12 -10.77 27.78
N PHE A 98 6.29 -9.52 27.38
CA PHE A 98 7.42 -8.67 27.73
C PHE A 98 6.92 -7.43 28.48
N ARG A 99 7.69 -6.93 29.46
CA ARG A 99 7.45 -5.61 30.06
C ARG A 99 8.48 -4.64 29.51
N LEU A 100 8.02 -3.55 28.89
CA LEU A 100 8.93 -2.64 28.18
C LEU A 100 9.99 -2.03 29.11
N ALA A 101 9.60 -1.68 30.33
CA ALA A 101 10.50 -1.14 31.36
C ALA A 101 11.64 -2.08 31.78
N ASP A 102 11.51 -3.38 31.51
CA ASP A 102 12.50 -4.41 31.89
C ASP A 102 13.46 -4.75 30.73
N LEU A 103 13.28 -4.16 29.55
CA LEU A 103 14.07 -4.47 28.34
C LEU A 103 15.19 -3.46 28.09
N ALA A 104 16.33 -3.96 27.62
CA ALA A 104 17.36 -3.11 27.02
C ALA A 104 16.95 -2.67 25.61
N GLU A 105 17.53 -1.58 25.10
CA GLU A 105 17.20 -1.06 23.76
C GLU A 105 17.45 -2.09 22.64
N ASP A 106 18.45 -2.96 22.77
CA ASP A 106 18.72 -4.02 21.81
C ASP A 106 17.60 -5.08 21.79
N ASP A 107 17.03 -5.42 22.96
CA ASP A 107 15.89 -6.34 23.06
C ASP A 107 14.63 -5.70 22.49
N VAL A 108 14.40 -4.41 22.75
CA VAL A 108 13.32 -3.65 22.12
C VAL A 108 13.51 -3.65 20.60
N ALA A 109 14.72 -3.41 20.09
CA ALA A 109 15.00 -3.44 18.66
C ALA A 109 14.68 -4.81 18.03
N GLN A 110 14.93 -5.91 18.73
CA GLN A 110 14.53 -7.25 18.27
C GLN A 110 13.02 -7.43 18.20
N LEU A 111 12.26 -6.92 19.18
CA LEU A 111 10.79 -6.97 19.13
C LEU A 111 10.24 -6.23 17.91
N LEU A 112 10.89 -5.16 17.45
CA LEU A 112 10.43 -4.42 16.27
C LEU A 112 10.63 -5.17 14.94
N THR A 113 11.28 -6.33 14.95
CA THR A 113 11.57 -7.13 13.75
C THR A 113 10.41 -8.08 13.40
N ARG A 114 10.26 -8.33 12.09
CA ARG A 114 9.21 -9.21 11.54
C ARG A 114 9.77 -10.58 11.17
N PRO A 115 8.93 -11.63 11.20
CA PRO A 115 9.25 -12.96 10.70
C PRO A 115 9.29 -12.96 9.16
N ARG A 116 10.31 -12.33 8.57
CA ARG A 116 10.47 -12.26 7.11
C ARG A 116 11.64 -13.09 6.63
N ILE A 117 11.47 -13.69 5.46
CA ILE A 117 12.59 -14.27 4.70
C ILE A 117 13.38 -13.12 4.08
N ASP A 118 14.71 -13.25 4.05
CA ASP A 118 15.59 -12.27 3.44
C ASP A 118 15.29 -12.11 1.94
N PHE A 119 15.01 -10.88 1.51
CA PHE A 119 14.66 -10.55 0.13
C PHE A 119 15.71 -11.05 -0.87
N SER A 120 17.01 -11.05 -0.51
CA SER A 120 18.09 -11.50 -1.40
C SER A 120 17.87 -12.94 -1.89
N SER A 121 17.41 -13.82 -0.99
CA SER A 121 17.12 -15.22 -1.30
C SER A 121 15.90 -15.36 -2.23
N ILE A 122 14.85 -14.57 -2.00
CA ILE A 122 13.61 -14.61 -2.78
C ILE A 122 13.84 -14.09 -4.20
N PHE A 123 14.67 -13.05 -4.36
CA PHE A 123 15.01 -12.52 -5.69
C PHE A 123 15.66 -13.57 -6.60
N SER A 124 16.45 -14.50 -6.05
CA SER A 124 17.04 -15.60 -6.84
C SER A 124 16.00 -16.57 -7.39
N THR A 125 14.85 -16.71 -6.71
CA THR A 125 13.73 -17.56 -7.14
C THR A 125 12.82 -16.82 -8.13
N VAL A 126 12.60 -15.52 -7.91
CA VAL A 126 11.69 -14.69 -8.72
C VAL A 126 12.34 -14.24 -10.03
N GLY A 127 13.64 -13.92 -10.04
CA GLY A 127 14.36 -13.42 -11.21
C GLY A 127 14.19 -14.29 -12.46
N PRO A 128 14.40 -15.62 -12.37
CA PRO A 128 14.18 -16.52 -13.51
C PRO A 128 12.75 -16.48 -14.05
N ILE A 129 11.74 -16.40 -13.20
CA ILE A 129 10.32 -16.33 -13.61
C ILE A 129 10.05 -15.03 -14.36
N VAL A 130 10.54 -13.91 -13.82
CA VAL A 130 10.37 -12.57 -14.43
C VAL A 130 11.01 -12.51 -15.81
N GLU A 131 12.23 -13.03 -15.94
CA GLU A 131 12.95 -13.02 -17.21
C GLU A 131 12.32 -13.97 -18.25
N ASP A 132 11.83 -15.13 -17.80
CA ASP A 132 11.17 -16.09 -18.68
C ASP A 132 9.87 -15.51 -19.28
N VAL A 133 9.07 -14.80 -18.48
CA VAL A 133 7.88 -14.08 -18.98
C VAL A 133 8.27 -12.96 -19.95
N ARG A 134 9.37 -12.24 -19.69
CA ARG A 134 9.89 -11.22 -20.62
C ARG A 134 10.26 -11.81 -21.99
N GLN A 135 10.82 -13.02 -22.00
CA GLN A 135 11.29 -13.67 -23.24
C GLN A 135 10.19 -14.40 -24.00
N ARG A 136 9.30 -15.11 -23.30
CA ARG A 136 8.30 -16.01 -23.92
C ARG A 136 6.86 -15.53 -23.82
N GLY A 137 6.59 -14.44 -23.09
CA GLY A 137 5.27 -13.86 -22.97
C GLY A 137 4.23 -14.84 -22.41
N ASP A 138 3.10 -14.98 -23.11
CA ASP A 138 1.95 -15.78 -22.67
C ASP A 138 2.26 -17.27 -22.48
N GLU A 139 3.21 -17.82 -23.24
CA GLU A 139 3.62 -19.22 -23.09
C GLU A 139 4.22 -19.47 -21.71
N ALA A 140 5.13 -18.60 -21.25
CA ALA A 140 5.69 -18.72 -19.91
C ALA A 140 4.61 -18.53 -18.83
N VAL A 141 3.69 -17.58 -19.01
CA VAL A 141 2.58 -17.40 -18.06
C VAL A 141 1.74 -18.67 -17.93
N LYS A 142 1.36 -19.30 -19.06
CA LYS A 142 0.62 -20.57 -19.07
C LYS A 142 1.38 -21.69 -18.36
N ASP A 143 2.68 -21.83 -18.64
CA ASP A 143 3.53 -22.86 -18.03
C ASP A 143 3.59 -22.71 -16.50
N TYR A 144 3.76 -21.48 -16.00
CA TYR A 144 3.80 -21.22 -14.56
C TYR A 144 2.43 -21.38 -13.90
N THR A 145 1.34 -21.02 -14.58
CA THR A 145 -0.02 -21.29 -14.10
C THR A 145 -0.29 -22.80 -14.02
N GLU A 146 0.11 -23.59 -15.02
CA GLU A 146 -0.02 -25.06 -14.97
C GLU A 146 0.86 -25.66 -13.85
N ARG A 147 2.07 -25.12 -13.66
CA ARG A 147 3.00 -25.60 -12.63
C ARG A 147 2.55 -25.31 -11.21
N PHE A 148 2.11 -24.07 -10.93
CA PHE A 148 1.83 -23.60 -9.57
C PHE A 148 0.34 -23.71 -9.21
N ASP A 149 -0.53 -23.29 -10.12
CA ASP A 149 -1.99 -23.30 -9.89
C ASP A 149 -2.64 -24.61 -10.34
N ARG A 150 -1.91 -25.48 -11.07
CA ARG A 150 -2.38 -26.77 -11.59
C ARG A 150 -3.52 -26.65 -12.60
N VAL A 151 -3.54 -25.52 -13.32
CA VAL A 151 -4.57 -25.20 -14.30
C VAL A 151 -3.92 -24.96 -15.66
N LYS A 152 -4.38 -25.69 -16.67
CA LYS A 152 -4.01 -25.44 -18.06
C LYS A 152 -5.02 -24.49 -18.70
N LEU A 153 -4.54 -23.39 -19.26
CA LEU A 153 -5.38 -22.35 -19.89
C LEU A 153 -5.06 -22.19 -21.37
N ASP A 154 -6.10 -22.08 -22.19
CA ASP A 154 -5.97 -21.68 -23.60
C ASP A 154 -5.74 -20.17 -23.72
N ASP A 155 -6.53 -19.38 -22.99
CA ASP A 155 -6.40 -17.92 -22.91
C ASP A 155 -6.04 -17.49 -21.49
N VAL A 156 -4.98 -16.69 -21.35
CA VAL A 156 -4.56 -16.12 -20.06
C VAL A 156 -5.19 -14.75 -19.78
N VAL A 157 -5.58 -14.00 -20.82
CA VAL A 157 -6.20 -12.68 -20.67
C VAL A 157 -7.58 -12.69 -21.32
N VAL A 158 -8.55 -12.07 -20.65
CA VAL A 158 -9.92 -11.87 -21.15
C VAL A 158 -10.33 -10.41 -21.01
N ARG A 159 -11.11 -9.90 -21.96
CA ARG A 159 -11.72 -8.57 -21.85
C ARG A 159 -12.97 -8.66 -21.00
N VAL A 160 -13.05 -7.85 -19.96
CA VAL A 160 -14.15 -7.92 -18.98
C VAL A 160 -15.51 -7.61 -19.61
N ALA A 161 -15.53 -6.71 -20.60
CA ALA A 161 -16.74 -6.33 -21.34
C ALA A 161 -17.34 -7.48 -22.16
N GLU A 162 -16.57 -8.51 -22.48
CA GLU A 162 -17.03 -9.66 -23.27
C GLU A 162 -17.59 -10.80 -22.41
N LEU A 163 -17.33 -10.76 -21.11
CA LEU A 163 -17.82 -11.76 -20.17
C LEU A 163 -19.28 -11.45 -19.81
N PRO A 164 -20.14 -12.47 -19.63
CA PRO A 164 -21.46 -12.26 -19.03
C PRO A 164 -21.32 -11.79 -17.58
N ASP A 165 -22.35 -11.13 -17.08
CA ASP A 165 -22.42 -10.80 -15.65
C ASP A 165 -22.52 -12.10 -14.85
N PRO A 166 -21.72 -12.26 -13.77
CA PRO A 166 -21.75 -13.47 -12.97
C PRO A 166 -23.04 -13.55 -12.15
N GLU A 167 -23.58 -14.75 -11.99
CA GLU A 167 -24.67 -15.00 -11.07
C GLU A 167 -24.14 -15.13 -9.64
N LEU A 168 -24.67 -14.32 -8.72
CA LEU A 168 -24.37 -14.36 -7.29
C LEU A 168 -25.68 -14.47 -6.49
N PRO A 169 -25.67 -15.12 -5.31
CA PRO A 169 -26.74 -14.97 -4.33
C PRO A 169 -27.00 -13.48 -4.03
N ALA A 170 -28.27 -13.11 -3.87
CA ALA A 170 -28.68 -11.71 -3.75
C ALA A 170 -28.08 -11.02 -2.51
N ASP A 171 -27.94 -11.76 -1.40
CA ASP A 171 -27.30 -11.30 -0.16
C ASP A 171 -25.80 -11.07 -0.34
N VAL A 172 -25.11 -11.94 -1.08
CA VAL A 172 -23.68 -11.78 -1.42
C VAL A 172 -23.47 -10.53 -2.28
N ALA A 173 -24.27 -10.36 -3.35
CA ALA A 173 -24.21 -9.17 -4.19
C ALA A 173 -24.49 -7.89 -3.40
N ALA A 174 -25.51 -7.90 -2.53
CA ALA A 174 -25.85 -6.77 -1.68
C ALA A 174 -24.71 -6.39 -0.72
N ALA A 175 -23.99 -7.36 -0.15
CA ALA A 175 -22.84 -7.10 0.71
C ALA A 175 -21.69 -6.40 -0.05
N PHE A 176 -21.36 -6.88 -1.25
CA PHE A 176 -20.35 -6.23 -2.10
C PHE A 176 -20.79 -4.86 -2.60
N ASP A 177 -22.09 -4.63 -2.77
CA ASP A 177 -22.63 -3.32 -3.10
C ASP A 177 -22.46 -2.31 -1.96
N VAL A 178 -22.69 -2.73 -0.71
CA VAL A 178 -22.40 -1.89 0.47
C VAL A 178 -20.91 -1.54 0.52
N ALA A 179 -20.03 -2.53 0.35
CA ALA A 179 -18.59 -2.32 0.32
C ALA A 179 -18.18 -1.34 -0.79
N PHE A 180 -18.61 -1.58 -2.03
CA PHE A 180 -18.34 -0.71 -3.18
C PHE A 180 -18.78 0.73 -2.90
N ASN A 181 -20.00 0.93 -2.39
CA ASN A 181 -20.54 2.26 -2.14
C ASN A 181 -19.73 3.04 -1.09
N ASN A 182 -19.33 2.37 -0.01
CA ASN A 182 -18.52 3.00 1.04
C ASN A 182 -17.10 3.30 0.57
N ILE A 183 -16.44 2.36 -0.12
CA ILE A 183 -15.10 2.52 -0.70
C ILE A 183 -15.11 3.66 -1.73
N HIS A 184 -16.12 3.68 -2.61
CA HIS A 184 -16.27 4.71 -3.61
C HIS A 184 -16.47 6.09 -2.96
N LYS A 185 -17.35 6.19 -1.97
CA LYS A 185 -17.60 7.44 -1.24
C LYS A 185 -16.34 7.96 -0.55
N PHE A 186 -15.56 7.09 0.10
CA PHE A 186 -14.34 7.47 0.80
C PHE A 186 -13.24 7.94 -0.16
N HIS A 187 -12.99 7.20 -1.24
CA HIS A 187 -11.96 7.56 -2.21
C HIS A 187 -12.35 8.77 -3.06
N LEU A 188 -13.64 8.93 -3.41
CA LEU A 188 -14.11 10.11 -4.12
C LEU A 188 -13.93 11.40 -3.29
N ALA A 189 -14.05 11.32 -1.96
CA ALA A 189 -13.79 12.46 -1.07
C ALA A 189 -12.32 12.92 -1.09
N GLN A 190 -11.40 12.07 -1.55
CA GLN A 190 -9.98 12.39 -1.69
C GLN A 190 -9.64 13.02 -3.04
N MET A 191 -10.63 13.29 -3.90
CA MET A 191 -10.39 13.82 -5.24
C MET A 191 -9.47 15.05 -5.16
N PRO A 192 -8.30 15.02 -5.83
CA PRO A 192 -7.39 16.15 -5.79
C PRO A 192 -8.15 17.41 -6.19
N SER A 193 -8.00 18.47 -5.40
CA SER A 193 -8.56 19.77 -5.73
C SER A 193 -8.23 20.08 -7.18
N SER A 194 -9.22 20.51 -7.96
CA SER A 194 -9.01 20.96 -9.33
C SER A 194 -7.80 21.91 -9.35
N SER A 195 -7.00 21.79 -10.41
CA SER A 195 -5.72 22.45 -10.58
C SER A 195 -5.58 23.80 -9.85
N PHE A 196 -4.57 23.95 -8.99
CA PHE A 196 -4.32 25.23 -8.35
C PHE A 196 -3.31 26.07 -9.16
N GLN A 197 -3.41 27.38 -9.01
CA GLN A 197 -2.43 28.35 -9.52
C GLN A 197 -2.02 29.30 -8.40
N VAL A 198 -0.76 29.71 -8.42
CA VAL A 198 -0.14 30.67 -7.50
C VAL A 198 0.69 31.61 -8.36
N GLU A 199 0.42 32.90 -8.27
CA GLU A 199 1.33 33.93 -8.76
C GLU A 199 2.43 34.13 -7.72
N THR A 200 3.63 33.65 -8.04
CA THR A 200 4.77 33.66 -7.12
C THR A 200 5.46 35.02 -7.08
N MET A 201 5.38 35.76 -8.19
CA MET A 201 5.71 37.17 -8.33
C MET A 201 4.88 37.75 -9.49
N PRO A 202 4.70 39.08 -9.60
CA PRO A 202 3.92 39.67 -10.68
C PRO A 202 4.34 39.17 -12.06
N GLY A 203 3.39 38.56 -12.78
CA GLY A 203 3.62 37.98 -14.10
C GLY A 203 4.26 36.59 -14.13
N VAL A 204 4.44 35.93 -12.99
CA VAL A 204 5.00 34.57 -12.89
C VAL A 204 4.01 33.64 -12.17
N VAL A 205 3.24 32.91 -12.97
CA VAL A 205 2.19 32.03 -12.50
C VAL A 205 2.67 30.58 -12.55
N CYS A 206 2.64 29.91 -11.40
CA CYS A 206 2.93 28.49 -11.25
C CYS A 206 1.66 27.75 -10.83
N GLY A 207 1.54 26.48 -11.15
CA GLY A 207 0.38 25.68 -10.77
C GLY A 207 0.66 24.19 -10.84
N ARG A 208 -0.34 23.40 -10.48
CA ARG A 208 -0.27 21.93 -10.50
C ARG A 208 -1.57 21.35 -11.05
N VAL A 209 -1.47 20.39 -11.97
CA VAL A 209 -2.62 19.67 -12.54
C VAL A 209 -2.47 18.18 -12.27
N ALA A 210 -3.54 17.53 -11.79
CA ALA A 210 -3.56 16.07 -11.61
C ALA A 210 -3.92 15.37 -12.93
N ARG A 211 -3.26 14.26 -13.25
CA ARG A 211 -3.56 13.40 -14.41
C ARG A 211 -3.52 11.93 -14.01
N PRO A 212 -4.55 11.11 -14.31
CA PRO A 212 -4.54 9.70 -13.93
C PRO A 212 -3.41 8.96 -14.63
N ILE A 213 -2.78 8.01 -13.96
CA ILE A 213 -1.92 7.02 -14.60
C ILE A 213 -2.79 6.28 -15.62
N GLU A 214 -2.32 6.18 -16.86
CA GLU A 214 -3.17 5.71 -17.95
C GLU A 214 -3.46 4.22 -17.82
N ARG A 215 -2.42 3.43 -17.53
CA ARG A 215 -2.48 1.97 -17.49
C ARG A 215 -2.02 1.46 -16.14
N VAL A 216 -2.87 0.73 -15.43
CA VAL A 216 -2.58 0.19 -14.09
C VAL A 216 -2.86 -1.30 -14.04
N GLY A 217 -1.98 -2.02 -13.36
CA GLY A 217 -2.12 -3.45 -13.07
C GLY A 217 -2.47 -3.65 -11.60
N LEU A 218 -3.48 -4.45 -11.31
CA LEU A 218 -4.02 -4.66 -9.98
C LEU A 218 -3.92 -6.14 -9.65
N TYR A 219 -3.02 -6.50 -8.73
CA TYR A 219 -2.88 -7.88 -8.30
C TYR A 219 -3.89 -8.19 -7.19
N VAL A 220 -4.75 -9.18 -7.43
CA VAL A 220 -5.76 -9.67 -6.48
C VAL A 220 -5.38 -11.09 -6.06
N PRO A 221 -4.94 -11.30 -4.80
CA PRO A 221 -4.55 -12.62 -4.34
C PRO A 221 -5.65 -13.68 -4.50
N GLY A 222 -5.21 -14.90 -4.74
CA GLY A 222 -6.04 -16.10 -4.76
C GLY A 222 -5.24 -17.32 -4.30
N GLY A 223 -5.73 -18.52 -4.60
CA GLY A 223 -5.12 -19.78 -4.15
C GLY A 223 -5.86 -20.34 -2.92
N THR A 224 -5.23 -20.28 -1.74
CA THR A 224 -5.84 -20.84 -0.51
C THR A 224 -7.02 -20.03 0.04
N ALA A 225 -7.12 -18.75 -0.36
CA ALA A 225 -8.24 -17.86 -0.09
C ALA A 225 -8.36 -16.90 -1.27
N VAL A 226 -9.58 -16.65 -1.74
CA VAL A 226 -9.87 -15.69 -2.81
C VAL A 226 -10.32 -14.38 -2.16
N LEU A 227 -9.80 -13.23 -2.61
CA LEU A 227 -10.04 -11.93 -1.98
C LEU A 227 -10.75 -10.93 -2.91
N PRO A 228 -12.08 -11.05 -3.14
CA PRO A 228 -12.84 -10.07 -3.92
C PRO A 228 -12.83 -8.66 -3.31
N SER A 229 -12.69 -8.54 -1.99
CA SER A 229 -12.51 -7.26 -1.31
C SER A 229 -11.32 -6.48 -1.87
N THR A 230 -10.18 -7.13 -2.11
CA THR A 230 -8.99 -6.51 -2.74
C THR A 230 -9.27 -6.00 -4.15
N ALA A 231 -10.12 -6.69 -4.92
CA ALA A 231 -10.53 -6.20 -6.23
C ALA A 231 -11.26 -4.85 -6.12
N LEU A 232 -12.14 -4.68 -5.13
CA LEU A 232 -12.79 -3.38 -4.86
C LEU A 232 -11.78 -2.32 -4.41
N MET A 233 -10.93 -2.65 -3.44
CA MET A 233 -9.94 -1.72 -2.87
C MET A 233 -8.99 -1.14 -3.93
N LEU A 234 -8.71 -1.89 -4.98
CA LEU A 234 -7.83 -1.47 -6.06
C LEU A 234 -8.58 -0.86 -7.25
N ALA A 235 -9.65 -1.49 -7.71
CA ALA A 235 -10.34 -1.10 -8.94
C ALA A 235 -11.22 0.14 -8.75
N VAL A 236 -11.83 0.33 -7.58
CA VAL A 236 -12.68 1.50 -7.31
C VAL A 236 -11.89 2.81 -7.43
N PRO A 237 -10.75 3.01 -6.73
CA PRO A 237 -9.96 4.24 -6.92
C PRO A 237 -9.38 4.38 -8.33
N ALA A 238 -9.03 3.29 -9.02
CA ALA A 238 -8.60 3.34 -10.43
C ALA A 238 -9.70 3.86 -11.37
N GLY A 239 -10.94 3.38 -11.18
CA GLY A 239 -12.10 3.85 -11.93
C GLY A 239 -12.44 5.31 -11.62
N ILE A 240 -12.39 5.71 -10.35
CA ILE A 240 -12.59 7.10 -9.91
C ILE A 240 -11.53 8.03 -10.52
N ALA A 241 -10.26 7.61 -10.57
CA ALA A 241 -9.19 8.39 -11.18
C ALA A 241 -9.36 8.56 -12.70
N GLY A 242 -10.02 7.60 -13.36
CA GLY A 242 -10.17 7.56 -14.81
C GLY A 242 -8.98 6.93 -15.54
N CYS A 243 -8.37 5.89 -14.94
CA CYS A 243 -7.38 5.05 -15.62
C CYS A 243 -8.04 4.38 -16.84
N THR A 244 -7.43 4.49 -18.03
CA THR A 244 -8.05 4.01 -19.28
C THR A 244 -7.84 2.52 -19.52
N THR A 245 -6.75 1.95 -19.00
CA THR A 245 -6.50 0.50 -19.00
C THR A 245 -6.28 0.02 -17.57
N VAL A 246 -7.18 -0.84 -17.11
CA VAL A 246 -7.12 -1.46 -15.79
C VAL A 246 -7.06 -2.97 -15.99
N VAL A 247 -5.92 -3.57 -15.65
CA VAL A 247 -5.68 -5.02 -15.75
C VAL A 247 -5.74 -5.60 -14.33
N VAL A 248 -6.71 -6.46 -14.05
CA VAL A 248 -6.73 -7.22 -12.78
C VAL A 248 -6.06 -8.57 -13.01
N ALA A 249 -5.02 -8.88 -12.24
CA ALA A 249 -4.42 -10.21 -12.24
C ALA A 249 -4.94 -11.01 -11.04
N THR A 250 -5.45 -12.20 -11.29
CA THR A 250 -5.91 -13.13 -10.24
C THR A 250 -5.69 -14.57 -10.70
N PRO A 251 -5.17 -15.47 -9.86
CA PRO A 251 -5.01 -16.87 -10.25
C PRO A 251 -6.39 -17.49 -10.54
N PRO A 252 -6.49 -18.36 -11.55
CA PRO A 252 -7.75 -19.01 -11.88
C PRO A 252 -8.18 -19.99 -10.78
N ARG A 253 -9.47 -20.30 -10.75
CA ARG A 253 -10.00 -21.44 -10.00
C ARG A 253 -9.46 -22.76 -10.59
N PRO A 254 -9.53 -23.88 -9.85
CA PRO A 254 -9.06 -25.19 -10.34
C PRO A 254 -9.69 -25.65 -11.67
N ASP A 255 -10.86 -25.15 -12.02
CA ASP A 255 -11.55 -25.40 -13.30
C ASP A 255 -11.18 -24.42 -14.42
N GLY A 256 -10.23 -23.50 -14.18
CA GLY A 256 -9.81 -22.46 -15.11
C GLY A 256 -10.67 -21.21 -15.13
N SER A 257 -11.78 -21.18 -14.37
CA SER A 257 -12.69 -20.03 -14.31
C SER A 257 -12.17 -18.92 -13.38
N ILE A 258 -12.77 -17.74 -13.50
CA ILE A 258 -12.54 -16.62 -12.57
C ILE A 258 -13.54 -16.76 -11.42
N CYS A 259 -13.14 -16.41 -10.20
CA CYS A 259 -14.07 -16.32 -9.08
C CYS A 259 -15.23 -15.35 -9.41
N PRO A 260 -16.50 -15.81 -9.32
CA PRO A 260 -17.65 -14.99 -9.68
C PRO A 260 -17.71 -13.65 -8.96
N GLU A 261 -17.35 -13.62 -7.67
CA GLU A 261 -17.32 -12.42 -6.83
C GLU A 261 -16.22 -11.45 -7.28
N VAL A 262 -15.05 -11.96 -7.69
CA VAL A 262 -13.99 -11.12 -8.27
C VAL A 262 -14.44 -10.52 -9.60
N LEU A 263 -15.06 -11.32 -10.48
CA LEU A 263 -15.58 -10.84 -11.76
C LEU A 263 -16.68 -9.78 -11.56
N TYR A 264 -17.56 -9.98 -10.57
CA TYR A 264 -18.61 -9.04 -10.20
C TYR A 264 -18.00 -7.69 -9.80
N CYS A 265 -17.03 -7.70 -8.89
CA CYS A 265 -16.32 -6.50 -8.45
C CYS A 265 -15.59 -5.81 -9.61
N CYS A 266 -14.92 -6.58 -10.47
CA CYS A 266 -14.22 -6.06 -11.65
C CYS A 266 -15.16 -5.34 -12.62
N LYS A 267 -16.31 -5.95 -12.95
CA LYS A 267 -17.34 -5.33 -13.81
C LYS A 267 -17.89 -4.06 -13.18
N LYS A 268 -18.24 -4.10 -11.90
CA LYS A 268 -18.80 -2.96 -11.16
C LYS A 268 -17.85 -1.77 -11.11
N ALA A 269 -16.54 -2.02 -10.97
CA ALA A 269 -15.51 -0.98 -10.89
C ALA A 269 -14.93 -0.55 -12.25
N GLY A 270 -15.42 -1.10 -13.38
CA GLY A 270 -14.97 -0.70 -14.72
C GLY A 270 -13.60 -1.23 -15.13
N VAL A 271 -13.20 -2.41 -14.61
CA VAL A 271 -11.96 -3.08 -15.03
C VAL A 271 -12.03 -3.45 -16.51
N THR A 272 -10.92 -3.29 -17.23
CA THR A 272 -10.88 -3.51 -18.68
C THR A 272 -10.48 -4.94 -19.05
N HIS A 273 -9.48 -5.49 -18.36
CA HIS A 273 -8.90 -6.81 -18.64
C HIS A 273 -8.74 -7.61 -17.35
N ILE A 274 -8.94 -8.92 -17.43
CA ILE A 274 -8.55 -9.85 -16.37
C ILE A 274 -7.46 -10.77 -16.91
N LEU A 275 -6.33 -10.80 -16.21
CA LEU A 275 -5.25 -11.77 -16.38
C LEU A 275 -5.47 -12.92 -15.39
N LYS A 276 -5.76 -14.11 -15.92
CA LYS A 276 -5.94 -15.37 -15.17
C LYS A 276 -4.58 -15.98 -14.79
N ALA A 277 -3.83 -15.27 -13.97
CA ALA A 277 -2.55 -15.72 -13.44
C ALA A 277 -2.30 -15.11 -12.06
N GLY A 278 -1.62 -15.86 -11.19
CA GLY A 278 -1.10 -15.37 -9.91
C GLY A 278 0.42 -15.22 -9.90
N GLY A 279 0.99 -14.99 -8.72
CA GLY A 279 2.43 -15.06 -8.47
C GLY A 279 3.29 -14.04 -9.23
N ALA A 280 4.58 -14.31 -9.28
CA ALA A 280 5.57 -13.46 -9.95
C ALA A 280 5.33 -13.37 -11.47
N GLN A 281 4.83 -14.44 -12.08
CA GLN A 281 4.53 -14.49 -13.52
C GLN A 281 3.45 -13.48 -13.91
N ALA A 282 2.43 -13.28 -13.07
CA ALA A 282 1.39 -12.29 -13.32
C ALA A 282 1.91 -10.86 -13.21
N VAL A 283 2.74 -10.58 -12.20
CA VAL A 283 3.38 -9.27 -12.03
C VAL A 283 4.29 -8.97 -13.23
N ALA A 284 5.07 -9.95 -13.68
CA ALA A 284 5.94 -9.81 -14.85
C ALA A 284 5.13 -9.58 -16.15
N ALA A 285 4.03 -10.29 -16.34
CA ALA A 285 3.17 -10.12 -17.51
C ALA A 285 2.57 -8.73 -17.60
N MET A 286 2.11 -8.15 -16.47
CA MET A 286 1.64 -6.77 -16.43
C MET A 286 2.77 -5.76 -16.66
N ALA A 287 3.95 -6.00 -16.08
CA ALA A 287 5.08 -5.07 -16.16
C ALA A 287 5.68 -4.96 -17.56
N TRP A 288 5.93 -6.11 -18.21
CA TRP A 288 6.52 -6.16 -19.55
C TRP A 288 5.46 -6.04 -20.65
N GLY A 289 4.22 -6.41 -20.34
CA GLY A 289 3.25 -6.79 -21.36
C GLY A 289 3.56 -8.16 -21.94
N THR A 290 2.56 -8.77 -22.57
CA THR A 290 2.72 -9.98 -23.38
C THR A 290 1.96 -9.80 -24.70
N ALA A 291 1.81 -10.88 -25.49
CA ALA A 291 1.00 -10.81 -26.70
C ALA A 291 -0.47 -10.45 -26.41
N THR A 292 -1.00 -10.88 -25.26
CA THR A 292 -2.39 -10.62 -24.85
C THR A 292 -2.54 -9.72 -23.62
N CYS A 293 -1.56 -9.66 -22.72
CA CYS A 293 -1.59 -8.82 -21.52
C CYS A 293 -1.08 -7.40 -21.83
N PRO A 294 -1.89 -6.36 -21.62
CA PRO A 294 -1.41 -4.99 -21.76
C PRO A 294 -0.27 -4.70 -20.77
N LYS A 295 0.78 -4.03 -21.27
CA LYS A 295 1.82 -3.43 -20.41
C LYS A 295 1.21 -2.29 -19.60
N VAL A 296 1.46 -2.25 -18.29
CA VAL A 296 0.97 -1.21 -17.37
C VAL A 296 2.10 -0.31 -16.88
N ASP A 297 1.77 0.89 -16.40
CA ASP A 297 2.75 1.89 -15.93
C ASP A 297 2.94 1.87 -14.40
N LYS A 298 1.96 1.32 -13.67
CA LYS A 298 2.06 1.07 -12.24
C LYS A 298 1.33 -0.21 -11.84
N ILE A 299 1.95 -1.01 -10.98
CA ILE A 299 1.37 -2.25 -10.44
C ILE A 299 1.03 -2.05 -8.97
N PHE A 300 -0.18 -2.47 -8.61
CA PHE A 300 -0.75 -2.36 -7.27
C PHE A 300 -1.08 -3.72 -6.70
N GLY A 301 -1.27 -3.76 -5.38
CA GLY A 301 -1.95 -4.85 -4.71
C GLY A 301 -1.05 -5.64 -3.75
N PRO A 302 -1.66 -6.27 -2.75
CA PRO A 302 -0.98 -7.10 -1.78
C PRO A 302 -0.62 -8.45 -2.41
N GLY A 303 0.23 -9.22 -1.75
CA GLY A 303 0.53 -10.57 -2.19
C GLY A 303 1.48 -11.26 -1.24
N ASN A 304 1.72 -12.54 -1.51
CA ASN A 304 2.76 -13.24 -0.79
C ASN A 304 4.15 -12.66 -1.13
N GLN A 305 5.16 -13.09 -0.38
CA GLN A 305 6.54 -12.64 -0.52
C GLN A 305 7.12 -12.73 -1.96
N TYR A 306 6.66 -13.68 -2.79
CA TYR A 306 7.12 -13.82 -4.19
C TYR A 306 6.53 -12.72 -5.09
N VAL A 307 5.25 -12.36 -4.87
CA VAL A 307 4.59 -11.24 -5.56
C VAL A 307 5.25 -9.93 -5.15
N THR A 308 5.50 -9.73 -3.86
CA THR A 308 6.17 -8.54 -3.33
C THR A 308 7.59 -8.41 -3.91
N ALA A 309 8.36 -9.49 -3.92
CA ALA A 309 9.70 -9.49 -4.52
C ALA A 309 9.66 -9.23 -6.04
N ALA A 310 8.68 -9.78 -6.77
CA ALA A 310 8.53 -9.49 -8.20
C ALA A 310 8.24 -8.00 -8.44
N LYS A 311 7.30 -7.41 -7.69
CA LYS A 311 7.01 -5.97 -7.71
C LYS A 311 8.27 -5.14 -7.44
N MET A 312 9.02 -5.49 -6.40
CA MET A 312 10.25 -4.79 -6.02
C MET A 312 11.38 -4.92 -7.05
N ALA A 313 11.52 -6.06 -7.70
CA ALA A 313 12.52 -6.26 -8.76
C ALA A 313 12.16 -5.46 -10.03
N LEU A 314 10.87 -5.49 -10.41
CA LEU A 314 10.39 -4.89 -11.65
C LEU A 314 10.41 -3.35 -11.62
N GLN A 315 10.21 -2.71 -10.47
CA GLN A 315 10.32 -1.25 -10.38
C GLN A 315 11.72 -0.69 -10.70
N THR A 316 12.75 -1.53 -10.63
CA THR A 316 14.14 -1.19 -10.98
C THR A 316 14.58 -1.74 -12.34
N SER A 317 13.64 -2.32 -13.10
CA SER A 317 13.93 -2.95 -14.39
C SER A 317 13.65 -2.01 -15.57
N GLU A 318 14.09 -2.43 -16.76
CA GLU A 318 13.79 -1.76 -18.04
C GLU A 318 12.31 -1.85 -18.46
N ALA A 319 11.43 -2.43 -17.63
CA ALA A 319 9.98 -2.48 -17.88
C ALA A 319 9.33 -1.10 -17.77
N MET A 320 10.03 -0.13 -17.16
CA MET A 320 9.52 1.23 -16.93
C MET A 320 8.16 1.19 -16.22
N VAL A 321 8.14 0.50 -15.08
CA VAL A 321 6.95 0.31 -14.25
C VAL A 321 7.25 0.78 -12.84
N SER A 322 6.25 1.38 -12.19
CA SER A 322 6.29 1.71 -10.76
C SER A 322 5.43 0.73 -9.97
N ILE A 323 5.56 0.74 -8.65
CA ILE A 323 4.66 0.01 -7.75
C ILE A 323 4.02 0.98 -6.74
N ASP A 324 2.94 0.55 -6.12
CA ASP A 324 2.36 1.24 -4.95
C ASP A 324 3.32 1.21 -3.76
N MET A 325 3.60 0.00 -3.25
CA MET A 325 4.41 -0.24 -2.07
C MET A 325 4.81 -1.71 -1.96
N PRO A 326 5.84 -2.03 -1.15
CA PRO A 326 6.01 -3.38 -0.62
C PRO A 326 4.86 -3.68 0.36
N ALA A 327 4.05 -4.67 0.03
CA ALA A 327 3.03 -5.26 0.91
C ALA A 327 3.38 -6.74 1.07
N GLY A 328 3.65 -7.17 2.30
CA GLY A 328 4.01 -8.54 2.68
C GLY A 328 2.88 -9.24 3.46
N PRO A 329 3.19 -10.27 4.26
CA PRO A 329 2.28 -10.86 5.25
C PRO A 329 1.70 -9.78 6.15
N SER A 330 0.44 -10.00 6.50
CA SER A 330 -0.38 -9.01 7.18
C SER A 330 -0.05 -8.91 8.68
N GLU A 331 -0.23 -7.72 9.25
CA GLU A 331 0.14 -7.38 10.62
C GLU A 331 -0.97 -6.59 11.32
N VAL A 332 -1.14 -6.83 12.62
CA VAL A 332 -1.99 -5.99 13.48
C VAL A 332 -1.30 -5.73 14.81
N LEU A 333 -1.38 -4.49 15.28
CA LEU A 333 -0.99 -4.10 16.64
C LEU A 333 -2.23 -3.56 17.36
N VAL A 334 -2.59 -4.21 18.47
CA VAL A 334 -3.72 -3.82 19.33
C VAL A 334 -3.17 -3.12 20.56
N ILE A 335 -3.56 -1.87 20.80
CA ILE A 335 -3.36 -1.18 22.08
C ILE A 335 -4.63 -1.38 22.91
N ALA A 336 -4.50 -1.97 24.09
CA ALA A 336 -5.63 -2.26 24.97
C ALA A 336 -5.36 -1.77 26.40
N ASP A 337 -6.35 -1.11 27.01
CA ASP A 337 -6.38 -0.78 28.45
C ASP A 337 -7.33 -1.72 29.22
N GLU A 338 -7.53 -1.47 30.52
CA GLU A 338 -8.39 -2.28 31.38
C GLU A 338 -9.89 -2.28 30.97
N SER A 339 -10.31 -1.33 30.13
CA SER A 339 -11.69 -1.26 29.62
C SER A 339 -11.94 -2.20 28.44
N ALA A 340 -10.88 -2.67 27.78
CA ALA A 340 -10.99 -3.53 26.62
C ALA A 340 -11.52 -4.92 27.02
N ALA A 341 -12.60 -5.36 26.37
CA ALA A 341 -13.14 -6.70 26.57
C ALA A 341 -12.10 -7.75 26.10
N PRO A 342 -11.68 -8.70 26.96
CA PRO A 342 -10.69 -9.71 26.57
C PRO A 342 -11.09 -10.50 25.32
N SER A 343 -12.39 -10.75 25.16
CA SER A 343 -12.90 -11.50 24.03
C SER A 343 -12.77 -10.80 22.69
N HIS A 344 -12.90 -9.47 22.68
CA HIS A 344 -12.77 -8.66 21.47
C HIS A 344 -11.30 -8.53 21.09
N VAL A 345 -10.42 -8.28 22.06
CA VAL A 345 -8.96 -8.20 21.82
C VAL A 345 -8.44 -9.52 21.24
N ALA A 346 -8.87 -10.66 21.78
CA ALA A 346 -8.50 -11.97 21.24
C ALA A 346 -9.00 -12.18 19.81
N ALA A 347 -10.24 -11.78 19.51
CA ALA A 347 -10.82 -11.88 18.18
C ALA A 347 -10.06 -11.02 17.15
N ASP A 348 -9.70 -9.78 17.52
CA ASP A 348 -8.93 -8.88 16.66
C ASP A 348 -7.50 -9.40 16.39
N LEU A 349 -6.85 -10.02 17.38
CA LEU A 349 -5.55 -10.67 17.16
C LEU A 349 -5.68 -11.88 16.23
N LEU A 350 -6.73 -12.68 16.39
CA LEU A 350 -6.94 -13.89 15.59
C LEU A 350 -7.37 -13.59 14.16
N SER A 351 -8.13 -12.51 13.93
CA SER A 351 -8.59 -12.14 12.58
C SER A 351 -7.42 -11.92 11.62
N GLN A 352 -6.32 -11.35 12.10
CA GLN A 352 -5.12 -11.19 11.28
C GLN A 352 -4.23 -12.44 11.28
N ALA A 353 -4.18 -13.19 12.39
CA ALA A 353 -3.35 -14.39 12.48
C ALA A 353 -3.79 -15.48 11.49
N GLU A 354 -5.08 -15.57 11.14
CA GLU A 354 -5.58 -16.60 10.21
C GLU A 354 -5.23 -16.36 8.73
N HIS A 355 -4.78 -15.15 8.37
CA HIS A 355 -4.40 -14.82 7.00
C HIS A 355 -3.26 -15.72 6.49
N GLY A 356 -2.23 -15.95 7.31
CA GLY A 356 -1.10 -16.79 6.93
C GLY A 356 -0.13 -17.09 8.08
N PRO A 357 0.70 -18.14 7.95
CA PRO A 357 1.64 -18.53 8.99
C PRO A 357 2.76 -17.50 9.21
N ASP A 358 2.92 -16.57 8.27
CA ASP A 358 3.92 -15.49 8.30
C ASP A 358 3.33 -14.17 8.87
N SER A 359 2.03 -14.12 9.19
CA SER A 359 1.38 -12.95 9.80
C SER A 359 1.89 -12.73 11.23
N GLN A 360 2.06 -11.48 11.66
CA GLN A 360 2.52 -11.18 13.03
C GLN A 360 1.51 -10.27 13.74
N VAL A 361 1.12 -10.66 14.95
CA VAL A 361 0.19 -9.89 15.77
C VAL A 361 0.85 -9.44 17.07
N VAL A 362 0.53 -8.23 17.52
CA VAL A 362 1.15 -7.63 18.69
C VAL A 362 0.08 -7.02 19.59
N LEU A 363 0.05 -7.41 20.85
CA LEU A 363 -0.76 -6.76 21.87
C LEU A 363 0.11 -5.81 22.70
N VAL A 364 -0.29 -4.55 22.81
CA VAL A 364 0.31 -3.57 23.73
C VAL A 364 -0.68 -3.31 24.86
N ALA A 365 -0.42 -3.89 26.02
CA ALA A 365 -1.27 -3.79 27.20
C ALA A 365 -0.86 -2.59 28.07
N VAL A 366 -1.79 -1.67 28.27
CA VAL A 366 -1.56 -0.39 28.95
C VAL A 366 -1.87 -0.50 30.43
N GLY A 367 -0.82 -0.42 31.25
CA GLY A 367 -0.92 -0.47 32.70
C GLY A 367 -1.19 -1.88 33.26
N PRO A 368 -1.25 -2.01 34.58
CA PRO A 368 -1.40 -3.31 35.25
C PRO A 368 -2.84 -3.86 35.27
N GLY A 369 -3.84 -3.05 34.90
CA GLY A 369 -5.26 -3.42 34.98
C GLY A 369 -5.75 -4.35 33.86
N VAL A 370 -4.98 -4.53 32.79
CA VAL A 370 -5.33 -5.40 31.66
C VAL A 370 -5.27 -6.87 32.10
N ASN A 371 -6.38 -7.59 31.98
CA ASN A 371 -6.45 -9.02 32.32
C ASN A 371 -5.85 -9.91 31.21
N LEU A 372 -4.52 -9.99 31.18
CA LEU A 372 -3.78 -10.79 30.19
C LEU A 372 -4.15 -12.28 30.22
N ALA A 373 -4.45 -12.84 31.40
CA ALA A 373 -4.83 -14.24 31.53
C ALA A 373 -6.18 -14.54 30.85
N ALA A 374 -7.13 -13.61 30.96
CA ALA A 374 -8.42 -13.73 30.26
C ALA A 374 -8.28 -13.58 28.74
N ILE A 375 -7.40 -12.68 28.28
CA ILE A 375 -7.10 -12.53 26.85
C ILE A 375 -6.46 -13.80 26.30
N GLU A 376 -5.44 -14.33 27.00
CA GLU A 376 -4.76 -15.57 26.62
C GLU A 376 -5.73 -16.76 26.55
N ALA A 377 -6.60 -16.91 27.55
CA ALA A 377 -7.62 -17.97 27.57
C ALA A 377 -8.59 -17.87 26.39
N GLU A 378 -8.98 -16.65 26.01
CA GLU A 378 -9.85 -16.47 24.85
C GLU A 378 -9.10 -16.73 23.53
N VAL A 379 -7.85 -16.27 23.38
CA VAL A 379 -7.04 -16.57 22.19
C VAL A 379 -6.94 -18.08 21.99
N GLU A 380 -6.67 -18.84 23.05
CA GLU A 380 -6.64 -20.31 22.99
C GLU A 380 -8.00 -20.90 22.60
N ARG A 381 -9.08 -20.49 23.27
CA ARG A 381 -10.43 -20.99 23.02
C ARG A 381 -10.89 -20.71 21.58
N GLN A 382 -10.83 -19.46 21.15
CA GLN A 382 -11.26 -19.05 19.81
C GLN A 382 -10.37 -19.66 18.72
N CYS A 383 -9.05 -19.71 18.91
CA CYS A 383 -8.15 -20.33 17.93
C CYS A 383 -8.47 -21.82 17.71
N GLY A 384 -8.87 -22.54 18.75
CA GLY A 384 -9.30 -23.94 18.67
C GLY A 384 -10.62 -24.16 17.92
N GLU A 385 -11.44 -23.11 17.78
CA GLU A 385 -12.72 -23.13 17.07
C GLU A 385 -12.59 -22.69 15.59
N LEU A 386 -11.46 -22.07 15.22
CA LEU A 386 -11.24 -21.57 13.87
C LEU A 386 -10.95 -22.71 12.86
N PRO A 387 -11.60 -22.71 11.69
CA PRO A 387 -11.23 -23.62 10.59
C PRO A 387 -9.76 -23.51 10.16
N ARG A 388 -9.17 -22.31 10.35
CA ARG A 388 -7.75 -22.00 10.05
C ARG A 388 -6.90 -21.92 11.33
N GLY A 389 -7.31 -22.56 12.42
CA GLY A 389 -6.62 -22.51 13.71
C GLY A 389 -5.13 -22.90 13.65
N ASP A 390 -4.77 -23.91 12.84
CA ASP A 390 -3.36 -24.30 12.64
C ASP A 390 -2.50 -23.22 11.97
N VAL A 391 -3.11 -22.39 11.12
CA VAL A 391 -2.44 -21.26 10.47
C VAL A 391 -2.25 -20.14 11.48
N ALA A 392 -3.33 -19.79 12.21
CA ALA A 392 -3.29 -18.79 13.26
C ALA A 392 -2.29 -19.15 14.37
N ALA A 393 -2.24 -20.41 14.80
CA ALA A 393 -1.28 -20.87 15.81
C ALA A 393 0.19 -20.69 15.38
N LYS A 394 0.49 -20.85 14.08
CA LYS A 394 1.84 -20.57 13.55
C LYS A 394 2.18 -19.08 13.61
N ALA A 395 1.24 -18.21 13.23
CA ALA A 395 1.40 -16.76 13.38
C ALA A 395 1.59 -16.35 14.85
N LEU A 396 0.81 -16.95 15.77
CA LEU A 396 0.91 -16.71 17.20
C LEU A 396 2.29 -17.08 17.79
N SER A 397 2.97 -18.08 17.21
CA SER A 397 4.28 -18.55 17.72
C SER A 397 5.39 -17.50 17.68
N HIS A 398 5.29 -16.50 16.81
CA HIS A 398 6.23 -15.38 16.69
C HIS A 398 5.57 -14.01 16.98
N SER A 399 4.33 -14.05 17.45
CA SER A 399 3.59 -12.92 18.02
C SER A 399 3.89 -12.75 19.51
N TYR A 400 3.52 -11.60 20.09
CA TYR A 400 3.84 -11.29 21.48
C TYR A 400 2.97 -10.18 22.08
N VAL A 401 3.03 -10.09 23.41
CA VAL A 401 2.44 -9.02 24.23
C VAL A 401 3.56 -8.14 24.78
N VAL A 402 3.37 -6.82 24.75
CA VAL A 402 4.21 -5.83 25.44
C VAL A 402 3.37 -5.09 26.47
N VAL A 403 3.77 -5.15 27.73
CA VAL A 403 3.18 -4.39 28.82
C VAL A 403 3.93 -3.06 28.95
N VAL A 404 3.19 -1.97 28.89
CA VAL A 404 3.68 -0.59 29.00
C VAL A 404 3.01 0.11 30.18
N ALA A 405 3.65 1.15 30.72
CA ALA A 405 3.16 1.87 31.89
C ALA A 405 1.91 2.71 31.58
N ASP A 406 1.88 3.36 30.42
CA ASP A 406 0.83 4.28 30.03
C ASP A 406 0.62 4.35 28.49
N ILE A 407 -0.41 5.09 28.09
CA ILE A 407 -0.84 5.21 26.70
C ILE A 407 0.18 5.94 25.82
N ASN A 408 1.00 6.85 26.39
CA ASN A 408 2.04 7.54 25.63
C ASN A 408 3.15 6.55 25.28
N GLU A 409 3.57 5.73 26.24
CA GLU A 409 4.54 4.66 25.99
C GLU A 409 4.01 3.64 24.98
N ALA A 410 2.72 3.30 25.03
CA ALA A 410 2.06 2.47 24.02
C ALA A 410 2.16 3.06 22.60
N CYS A 411 1.83 4.36 22.47
CA CYS A 411 1.92 5.07 21.19
C CYS A 411 3.36 5.16 20.69
N LEU A 412 4.34 5.38 21.58
CA LEU A 412 5.76 5.40 21.23
C LEU A 412 6.25 4.05 20.72
N PHE A 413 5.90 2.95 21.41
CA PHE A 413 6.22 1.61 20.96
C PHE A 413 5.57 1.31 19.60
N SER A 414 4.26 1.59 19.46
CA SER A 414 3.53 1.40 18.19
C SER A 414 4.16 2.19 17.05
N ASN A 415 4.55 3.45 17.26
CA ASN A 415 5.25 4.26 16.28
C ASN A 415 6.62 3.68 15.87
N ARG A 416 7.37 3.10 16.82
CA ARG A 416 8.64 2.42 16.52
C ARG A 416 8.39 1.15 15.71
N TYR A 417 7.33 0.40 16.03
CA TYR A 417 6.93 -0.81 15.33
C TYR A 417 6.44 -0.49 13.91
N ALA A 418 5.67 0.59 13.75
CA ALA A 418 5.04 1.02 12.49
C ALA A 418 4.16 -0.09 11.89
N PRO A 419 3.04 -0.46 12.55
CA PRO A 419 2.19 -1.54 12.10
C PRO A 419 1.45 -1.22 10.80
N GLU A 420 1.05 -2.28 10.08
CA GLU A 420 0.09 -2.18 8.98
C GLU A 420 -1.27 -1.69 9.51
N HIS A 421 -1.84 -2.42 10.47
CA HIS A 421 -3.09 -2.08 11.15
C HIS A 421 -2.85 -1.75 12.63
N LEU A 422 -3.42 -0.65 13.11
CA LEU A 422 -3.37 -0.23 14.51
C LEU A 422 -4.78 -0.15 15.08
N ILE A 423 -5.10 -1.04 16.02
CA ILE A 423 -6.36 -0.97 16.78
C ILE A 423 -6.07 -0.32 18.13
N ILE A 424 -6.82 0.72 18.48
CA ILE A 424 -6.74 1.37 19.79
C ILE A 424 -8.06 1.12 20.53
N ASN A 425 -8.09 0.06 21.32
CA ASN A 425 -9.24 -0.32 22.15
C ASN A 425 -9.00 0.14 23.59
N ALA A 426 -9.21 1.44 23.82
CA ALA A 426 -8.97 2.09 25.11
C ALA A 426 -9.98 3.22 25.35
N THR A 427 -10.15 3.63 26.61
CA THR A 427 -11.16 4.62 27.06
C THR A 427 -11.05 5.97 26.33
N GLN A 428 -9.84 6.36 25.92
CA GLN A 428 -9.55 7.62 25.22
C GLN A 428 -8.87 7.38 23.85
N ALA A 429 -9.36 6.39 23.10
CA ALA A 429 -8.76 6.00 21.81
C ALA A 429 -8.56 7.18 20.84
N VAL A 430 -9.53 8.10 20.73
CA VAL A 430 -9.47 9.25 19.83
C VAL A 430 -8.36 10.23 20.21
N ASP A 431 -8.11 10.40 21.51
CA ASP A 431 -7.10 11.33 22.02
C ASP A 431 -5.66 10.85 21.72
N CYS A 432 -5.51 9.56 21.39
CA CYS A 432 -4.23 8.98 20.97
C CYS A 432 -3.83 9.39 19.55
N LEU A 433 -4.80 9.76 18.68
CA LEU A 433 -4.55 9.96 17.25
C LEU A 433 -3.44 10.99 16.94
N PRO A 434 -3.34 12.16 17.61
CA PRO A 434 -2.22 13.10 17.40
C PRO A 434 -0.83 12.55 17.78
N LEU A 435 -0.78 11.50 18.59
CA LEU A 435 0.47 10.83 19.01
C LEU A 435 0.91 9.77 17.99
N ILE A 436 0.00 9.27 17.15
CA ILE A 436 0.32 8.27 16.13
C ILE A 436 1.05 8.96 14.97
N ARG A 437 2.23 8.42 14.64
CA ARG A 437 3.12 8.86 13.57
C ARG A 437 3.21 7.85 12.45
N ASN A 438 3.24 6.56 12.79
CA ASN A 438 3.44 5.47 11.84
C ASN A 438 2.39 4.38 12.07
N ALA A 439 1.42 4.28 11.16
CA ALA A 439 0.47 3.18 11.05
C ALA A 439 -0.12 3.21 9.63
N GLY A 440 -0.40 2.06 9.02
CA GLY A 440 -1.06 2.02 7.70
C GLY A 440 -2.52 2.49 7.78
N SER A 441 -3.29 1.88 8.68
CA SER A 441 -4.67 2.25 9.00
C SER A 441 -4.93 2.14 10.51
N VAL A 442 -5.83 2.98 11.04
CA VAL A 442 -6.09 3.10 12.47
C VAL A 442 -7.57 2.88 12.77
N PHE A 443 -7.85 2.05 13.77
CA PHE A 443 -9.18 1.67 14.22
C PHE A 443 -9.37 2.11 15.67
N LEU A 444 -10.44 2.86 15.95
CA LEU A 444 -10.60 3.57 17.22
C LEU A 444 -11.82 3.08 18.01
N GLY A 445 -11.57 2.51 19.19
CA GLY A 445 -12.59 2.10 20.13
C GLY A 445 -13.09 0.66 19.95
N PRO A 446 -13.97 0.19 20.85
CA PRO A 446 -14.32 -1.23 21.01
C PRO A 446 -15.23 -1.80 19.91
N TRP A 447 -15.75 -0.96 19.02
CA TRP A 447 -16.73 -1.32 17.98
C TRP A 447 -16.15 -1.23 16.57
N THR A 448 -14.83 -1.14 16.45
CA THR A 448 -14.14 -0.91 15.19
C THR A 448 -13.09 -2.00 14.99
N PRO A 449 -13.50 -3.27 14.81
CA PRO A 449 -12.57 -4.35 14.53
C PRO A 449 -11.92 -4.14 13.15
N GLU A 450 -10.72 -4.68 12.93
CA GLU A 450 -10.00 -4.57 11.65
C GLU A 450 -10.88 -4.99 10.46
N SER A 451 -11.70 -6.02 10.67
CA SER A 451 -12.59 -6.58 9.66
C SER A 451 -13.50 -5.53 8.99
N VAL A 452 -13.97 -4.50 9.70
CA VAL A 452 -14.80 -3.49 9.00
C VAL A 452 -13.97 -2.70 7.98
N GLY A 453 -12.68 -2.45 8.25
CA GLY A 453 -11.75 -1.81 7.31
C GLY A 453 -11.35 -2.71 6.16
N ASP A 454 -11.17 -4.01 6.41
CA ASP A 454 -10.81 -4.99 5.38
C ASP A 454 -11.89 -5.15 4.32
N TYR A 455 -13.15 -4.94 4.69
CA TYR A 455 -14.29 -5.23 3.82
C TYR A 455 -15.06 -3.99 3.37
N ALA A 456 -15.52 -3.11 4.28
CA ALA A 456 -16.67 -2.27 3.93
C ALA A 456 -16.76 -0.88 4.61
N SER A 457 -15.85 -0.48 5.50
CA SER A 457 -15.91 0.86 6.14
C SER A 457 -15.72 1.98 5.11
N GLY A 458 -14.94 1.69 4.06
CA GLY A 458 -14.55 2.60 2.98
C GLY A 458 -13.05 2.86 2.92
N THR A 459 -12.31 2.62 4.01
CA THR A 459 -10.84 2.68 4.01
C THR A 459 -10.23 1.61 3.10
N ASN A 460 -8.98 1.81 2.69
CA ASN A 460 -8.28 0.87 1.83
C ASN A 460 -7.43 -0.12 2.66
N HIS A 461 -7.59 -1.43 2.44
CA HIS A 461 -6.81 -2.45 3.16
C HIS A 461 -5.46 -2.77 2.50
N VAL A 462 -5.13 -2.16 1.35
CA VAL A 462 -3.84 -2.40 0.70
C VAL A 462 -2.84 -1.46 1.35
N LEU A 463 -2.19 -1.97 2.40
CA LEU A 463 -1.38 -1.20 3.33
C LEU A 463 0.09 -1.66 3.35
N PRO A 464 1.01 -0.78 3.81
CA PRO A 464 2.42 -1.12 3.90
C PRO A 464 2.70 -1.96 5.15
N THR A 465 3.37 -3.10 4.98
CA THR A 465 3.77 -3.99 6.08
C THR A 465 5.28 -3.86 6.38
N TYR A 466 5.85 -4.69 7.27
CA TYR A 466 7.29 -4.73 7.57
C TYR A 466 7.90 -3.44 8.12
N GLY A 467 7.06 -2.55 8.65
CA GLY A 467 7.47 -1.21 9.08
C GLY A 467 7.64 -0.21 7.94
N TYR A 468 7.18 -0.51 6.72
CA TYR A 468 7.12 0.46 5.62
C TYR A 468 6.10 1.58 5.86
N ALA A 469 5.18 1.40 6.82
CA ALA A 469 4.29 2.47 7.30
C ALA A 469 5.03 3.71 7.86
N ARG A 470 6.36 3.64 8.03
CA ARG A 470 7.21 4.80 8.35
C ARG A 470 7.36 5.80 7.20
N MET A 471 7.18 5.35 5.94
CA MET A 471 7.40 6.20 4.76
C MET A 471 6.38 5.98 3.64
N TYR A 472 5.56 4.92 3.69
CA TYR A 472 4.46 4.67 2.79
C TYR A 472 3.13 4.89 3.51
N GLY A 473 2.14 5.44 2.79
CA GLY A 473 0.74 5.34 3.17
C GLY A 473 0.08 4.14 2.48
N GLY A 474 -1.13 3.80 2.91
CA GLY A 474 -2.01 2.87 2.19
C GLY A 474 -2.34 3.33 0.78
N VAL A 475 -2.88 2.42 -0.05
CA VAL A 475 -3.41 2.80 -1.36
C VAL A 475 -4.52 3.82 -1.15
N SER A 476 -4.41 4.93 -1.88
CA SER A 476 -5.36 6.04 -1.87
C SER A 476 -5.64 6.47 -3.30
N LEU A 477 -6.55 7.44 -3.48
CA LEU A 477 -6.82 7.96 -4.81
C LEU A 477 -5.58 8.59 -5.46
N ASP A 478 -4.76 9.31 -4.68
CA ASP A 478 -3.52 9.94 -5.16
C ASP A 478 -2.53 8.94 -5.75
N ALA A 479 -2.56 7.68 -5.31
CA ALA A 479 -1.69 6.63 -5.81
C ALA A 479 -1.91 6.35 -7.31
N PHE A 480 -3.06 6.73 -7.87
CA PHE A 480 -3.45 6.61 -9.27
C PHE A 480 -3.25 7.89 -10.09
N PHE A 481 -2.73 8.97 -9.49
CA PHE A 481 -2.47 10.24 -10.18
C PHE A 481 -0.97 10.52 -10.34
N LYS A 482 -0.65 11.32 -11.36
CA LYS A 482 0.57 12.13 -11.39
C LYS A 482 0.20 13.60 -11.27
N HIS A 483 1.08 14.37 -10.66
CA HIS A 483 0.91 15.80 -10.47
C HIS A 483 1.91 16.57 -11.34
N ILE A 484 1.42 17.18 -12.41
CA ILE A 484 2.23 17.94 -13.38
C ILE A 484 2.28 19.41 -12.94
N THR A 485 3.48 19.96 -12.76
CA THR A 485 3.65 21.40 -12.54
C THR A 485 3.55 22.16 -13.86
N VAL A 486 2.87 23.31 -13.83
CA VAL A 486 2.70 24.19 -14.99
C VAL A 486 3.19 25.58 -14.61
N GLN A 487 3.93 26.22 -15.49
CA GLN A 487 4.37 27.60 -15.31
C GLN A 487 4.12 28.40 -16.57
N SER A 488 3.66 29.64 -16.40
CA SER A 488 3.48 30.61 -17.46
C SER A 488 3.96 31.97 -16.97
N LEU A 489 4.77 32.62 -17.81
CA LEU A 489 5.32 33.94 -17.52
C LEU A 489 4.81 34.94 -18.54
N SER A 490 4.40 36.11 -18.08
CA SER A 490 4.24 37.28 -18.93
C SER A 490 5.62 37.84 -19.33
N ALA A 491 5.64 38.73 -20.33
CA ALA A 491 6.86 39.48 -20.66
C ALA A 491 7.39 40.27 -19.46
N SER A 492 6.51 40.93 -18.70
CA SER A 492 6.88 41.66 -17.49
C SER A 492 7.41 40.74 -16.38
N GLY A 493 6.81 39.56 -16.19
CA GLY A 493 7.31 38.56 -15.26
C GLY A 493 8.71 38.05 -15.64
N LEU A 494 8.97 37.85 -16.94
CA LEU A 494 10.30 37.47 -17.41
C LEU A 494 11.32 38.61 -17.25
N GLN A 495 10.94 39.87 -17.45
CA GLN A 495 11.82 41.02 -17.19
C GLN A 495 12.22 41.11 -15.71
N LEU A 496 11.32 40.74 -14.78
CA LEU A 496 11.59 40.71 -13.34
C LEU A 496 12.43 39.50 -12.93
N LEU A 497 12.07 38.29 -13.36
CA LEU A 497 12.72 37.04 -12.95
C LEU A 497 14.00 36.74 -13.73
N GLY A 498 14.03 37.10 -15.01
CA GLY A 498 15.05 36.71 -15.97
C GLY A 498 16.48 37.06 -15.56
N PRO A 499 16.78 38.27 -15.07
CA PRO A 499 18.14 38.62 -14.61
C PRO A 499 18.66 37.68 -13.52
N SER A 500 17.82 37.29 -12.55
CA SER A 500 18.18 36.35 -11.49
C SER A 500 18.49 34.96 -12.05
N VAL A 501 17.64 34.45 -12.97
CA VAL A 501 17.86 33.14 -13.60
C VAL A 501 19.14 33.14 -14.44
N ALA A 502 19.38 34.20 -15.22
CA ALA A 502 20.59 34.33 -16.01
C ALA A 502 21.86 34.35 -15.13
N LYS A 503 21.81 35.03 -13.97
CA LYS A 503 22.94 35.08 -13.05
C LYS A 503 23.19 33.74 -12.37
N MET A 504 22.15 33.03 -11.95
CA MET A 504 22.28 31.66 -11.41
C MET A 504 22.87 30.72 -12.45
N ALA A 505 22.38 30.76 -13.70
CA ALA A 505 22.92 29.94 -14.79
C ALA A 505 24.39 30.26 -15.12
N GLU A 506 24.82 31.52 -14.98
CA GLU A 506 26.23 31.91 -15.09
C GLU A 506 27.08 31.29 -13.97
N VAL A 507 26.62 31.37 -12.72
CA VAL A 507 27.29 30.77 -11.56
C VAL A 507 27.44 29.25 -11.71
N GLU A 508 26.43 28.59 -12.27
CA GLU A 508 26.43 27.15 -12.54
C GLU A 508 27.22 26.77 -13.81
N GLY A 509 27.70 27.74 -14.60
CA GLY A 509 28.41 27.49 -15.85
C GLY A 509 27.52 26.96 -16.99
N LEU A 510 26.21 27.17 -16.91
CA LEU A 510 25.20 26.67 -17.86
C LEU A 510 24.80 27.73 -18.90
N GLU A 511 25.72 28.03 -19.82
CA GLU A 511 25.55 29.12 -20.79
C GLU A 511 24.30 29.00 -21.68
N ALA A 512 23.89 27.79 -22.06
CA ALA A 512 22.67 27.59 -22.85
C ALA A 512 21.40 27.99 -22.07
N HIS A 513 21.33 27.68 -20.77
CA HIS A 513 20.22 28.08 -19.90
C HIS A 513 20.17 29.61 -19.77
N ARG A 514 21.33 30.24 -19.59
CA ARG A 514 21.45 31.71 -19.56
C ARG A 514 20.94 32.34 -20.86
N ARG A 515 21.39 31.84 -22.02
CA ARG A 515 21.00 32.35 -23.35
C ARG A 515 19.50 32.23 -23.62
N ALA A 516 18.87 31.14 -23.15
CA ALA A 516 17.43 30.95 -23.29
C ALA A 516 16.62 32.11 -22.67
N VAL A 517 17.12 32.71 -21.60
CA VAL A 517 16.52 33.88 -20.97
C VAL A 517 16.96 35.18 -21.65
N THR A 518 18.25 35.39 -21.83
CA THR A 518 18.77 36.69 -22.30
C THR A 518 18.32 37.04 -23.72
N LEU A 519 18.14 36.06 -24.61
CA LEU A 519 17.61 36.32 -25.95
C LEU A 519 16.18 36.83 -25.92
N ARG A 520 15.31 36.25 -25.08
CA ARG A 520 13.92 36.72 -24.92
C ARG A 520 13.85 38.10 -24.30
N LEU A 521 14.75 38.41 -23.36
CA LEU A 521 14.86 39.76 -22.80
C LEU A 521 15.29 40.78 -23.87
N ALA A 522 16.25 40.42 -24.72
CA ALA A 522 16.67 41.27 -25.83
C ALA A 522 15.53 41.49 -26.85
N ASP A 523 14.73 40.47 -27.15
CA ASP A 523 13.55 40.61 -28.01
C ASP A 523 12.49 41.56 -27.41
N ILE A 524 12.23 41.46 -26.10
CA ILE A 524 11.31 42.37 -25.40
C ILE A 524 11.84 43.82 -25.44
N GLU A 525 13.14 44.02 -25.23
CA GLU A 525 13.77 45.33 -25.31
C GLU A 525 13.69 45.90 -26.72
N ALA A 526 13.93 45.09 -27.75
CA ALA A 526 13.85 45.50 -29.15
C ALA A 526 12.41 45.86 -29.56
N ALA A 527 11.40 45.13 -29.08
CA ALA A 527 9.99 45.41 -29.36
C ALA A 527 9.44 46.64 -28.62
N SER A 528 10.15 47.15 -27.61
CA SER A 528 9.78 48.34 -26.83
C SER A 528 10.40 49.63 -27.35
N LYS A 529 11.26 49.56 -28.38
CA LYS A 529 11.88 50.67 -29.09
C LYS A 529 11.13 50.92 -30.39
#